data_AF-A0A6J4Y633-F1
#
_entry.id   AF-A0A6J4Y633-F1
#
_cell.length_a   1.000
_cell.length_b   1.000
_cell.length_c   1.000
_cell.angle_alpha   90.00
_cell.angle_beta   90.00
_cell.angle_gamma   90.00
#
_symmetry.space_group_name_H-M   'P 1'
#
loop_
_entity.id
_entity.type
_entity.pdbx_description
1 polymer ?
#
loop_
_entity_poly.entity_id
_entity_poly.type
_entity_poly.pdbx_seq_one_letter_code
_entity_poly.pdbx_strand_id
1 'polypeptide(L)'
;MSEFQKEIVLLIDKLEKAIVSEESSERITLNYLKGLAASEKAGDKRALEMGVADLEQFWVTSVNWCSELSKDIEKIIILYREQS
;
A
#
# COMPACT_ATOMS: atom_id res chain seq x y z
N MET A 1 -7.34 13.44 -8.68
CA MET A 1 -6.67 12.28 -8.06
C MET A 1 -5.69 12.80 -7.04
N SER A 2 -5.84 12.43 -5.76
CA SER A 2 -4.94 12.85 -4.67
C SER A 2 -3.53 12.30 -4.88
N GLU A 3 -2.54 12.86 -4.19
CA GLU A 3 -1.17 12.33 -4.23
C GLU A 3 -1.10 10.90 -3.68
N PHE A 4 -1.85 10.62 -2.61
CA PHE A 4 -2.07 9.28 -2.08
C PHE A 4 -2.59 8.28 -3.15
N GLN A 5 -3.64 8.65 -3.89
CA GLN A 5 -4.19 7.82 -4.98
C GLN A 5 -3.15 7.52 -6.06
N LYS A 6 -2.39 8.55 -6.45
CA LYS A 6 -1.35 8.40 -7.47
C LYS A 6 -0.30 7.41 -7.00
N GLU A 7 0.14 7.53 -5.75
CA GLU A 7 1.20 6.66 -5.22
C GLU A 7 0.74 5.20 -5.10
N ILE A 8 -0.50 4.96 -4.66
CA ILE A 8 -1.07 3.61 -4.65
C ILE A 8 -1.06 3.01 -6.06
N VAL A 9 -1.55 3.74 -7.06
CA VAL A 9 -1.62 3.24 -8.45
C VAL A 9 -0.23 2.98 -9.02
N LEU A 10 0.75 3.86 -8.75
CA LEU A 10 2.13 3.68 -9.19
C LEU A 10 2.77 2.43 -8.58
N LEU A 11 2.57 2.20 -7.28
CA LEU A 11 3.13 1.03 -6.62
C LEU A 11 2.44 -0.26 -7.07
N ILE A 12 1.12 -0.24 -7.30
CA ILE A 12 0.40 -1.37 -7.91
C ILE A 12 1.02 -1.74 -9.26
N ASP A 13 1.17 -0.76 -10.16
CA ASP A 13 1.74 -0.99 -11.50
C ASP A 13 3.17 -1.52 -11.44
N LYS A 14 3.99 -0.99 -10.53
CA LYS A 14 5.36 -1.48 -10.27
C LYS A 14 5.36 -2.95 -9.83
N LEU A 15 4.50 -3.32 -8.88
CA LEU A 15 4.45 -4.68 -8.32
C LEU A 15 3.81 -5.68 -9.27
N GLU A 16 2.85 -5.27 -10.11
CA GLU A 16 2.25 -6.14 -11.14
C GLU A 16 3.24 -6.48 -12.26
N LYS A 17 4.16 -5.57 -12.57
CA LYS A 17 5.22 -5.77 -13.56
C LYS A 17 6.39 -6.59 -13.03
N ALA A 18 6.57 -6.64 -11.72
CA ALA A 18 7.60 -7.47 -11.10
C ALA A 18 7.18 -8.94 -11.14
N ILE A 19 8.07 -9.83 -11.58
CA ILE A 19 7.85 -11.29 -11.45
C ILE A 19 8.02 -11.64 -9.98
N VAL A 20 6.92 -11.65 -9.24
CA VAL A 20 6.89 -11.84 -7.78
C VAL A 20 6.26 -13.19 -7.44
N SER A 21 6.92 -13.96 -6.56
CA SER A 21 6.35 -15.22 -6.05
C SER A 21 5.10 -14.93 -5.22
N GLU A 22 4.18 -15.90 -5.12
CA GLU A 22 2.90 -15.71 -4.41
C GLU A 22 3.07 -15.41 -2.91
N GLU A 23 4.15 -15.87 -2.30
CA GLU A 23 4.46 -15.65 -0.88
C GLU A 23 5.38 -14.45 -0.63
N SER A 24 5.75 -13.71 -1.67
CA SER A 24 6.62 -12.54 -1.54
C SER A 24 5.92 -11.39 -0.80
N SER A 25 6.71 -10.57 -0.10
CA SER A 25 6.20 -9.35 0.53
C SER A 25 5.58 -8.40 -0.50
N GLU A 26 6.11 -8.40 -1.72
CA GLU A 26 5.62 -7.68 -2.87
C GLU A 26 4.19 -8.11 -3.27
N ARG A 27 3.92 -9.42 -3.33
CA ARG A 27 2.57 -9.92 -3.63
C ARG A 27 1.59 -9.55 -2.53
N ILE A 28 1.98 -9.70 -1.26
CA ILE A 28 1.12 -9.36 -0.13
C ILE A 28 0.82 -7.86 -0.13
N THR A 29 1.84 -7.03 -0.35
CA THR A 29 1.70 -5.57 -0.47
C THR A 29 0.75 -5.20 -1.61
N LEU A 30 0.86 -5.86 -2.78
CA LEU A 30 -0.05 -5.63 -3.90
C LEU A 30 -1.52 -5.88 -3.53
N ASN A 31 -1.80 -6.92 -2.74
CA ASN A 31 -3.17 -7.20 -2.28
C ASN A 31 -3.70 -6.09 -1.36
N TYR A 32 -2.88 -5.61 -0.41
CA TYR A 32 -3.24 -4.47 0.44
C TYR A 32 -3.54 -3.23 -0.40
N LEU A 33 -2.67 -2.88 -1.36
CA LEU A 33 -2.85 -1.70 -2.21
C LEU A 33 -4.13 -1.77 -3.05
N LYS A 34 -4.47 -2.95 -3.58
CA LYS A 34 -5.74 -3.15 -4.30
C LYS A 34 -6.96 -2.94 -3.39
N GLY A 35 -6.87 -3.40 -2.14
CA GLY A 35 -7.90 -3.15 -1.12
C GLY A 35 -8.05 -1.66 -0.78
N LEU A 36 -6.93 -0.94 -0.63
CA LEU A 36 -6.92 0.51 -0.39
C LEU A 36 -7.55 1.27 -1.57
N ALA A 37 -7.12 0.98 -2.79
CA ALA A 37 -7.67 1.61 -4.00
C ALA A 37 -9.18 1.37 -4.14
N ALA A 38 -9.65 0.17 -3.80
CA ALA A 38 -11.08 -0.14 -3.82
C ALA A 38 -11.87 0.63 -2.76
N SER A 39 -11.36 0.69 -1.52
CA SER A 39 -11.97 1.41 -0.40
C SER A 39 -12.06 2.90 -0.68
N GLU A 40 -10.98 3.47 -1.23
CA GLU A 40 -10.93 4.87 -1.60
C GLU A 40 -11.89 5.20 -2.75
N LYS A 41 -11.95 4.35 -3.79
CA LYS A 41 -12.92 4.50 -4.90
C LYS A 41 -14.37 4.42 -4.41
N ALA A 42 -14.64 3.61 -3.39
CA ALA A 42 -15.96 3.49 -2.77
C ALA A 42 -16.30 4.66 -1.83
N GLY A 43 -15.32 5.49 -1.46
CA GLY A 43 -15.50 6.55 -0.45
C GLY A 43 -15.69 6.01 0.97
N ASP A 44 -15.35 4.75 1.23
CA ASP A 44 -15.47 4.13 2.55
C ASP A 44 -14.26 4.48 3.41
N LYS A 45 -14.38 5.57 4.17
CA LYS A 45 -13.31 6.07 5.03
C LYS A 45 -12.88 5.06 6.10
N ARG A 46 -13.82 4.27 6.64
CA ARG A 46 -13.52 3.31 7.70
C ARG A 46 -12.77 2.11 7.13
N ALA A 47 -13.21 1.59 5.98
CA ALA A 47 -12.48 0.53 5.29
C ALA A 47 -11.07 0.98 4.88
N LEU A 48 -10.94 2.24 4.44
CA LEU A 48 -9.65 2.81 4.10
C LEU A 48 -8.72 2.90 5.32
N GLU A 49 -9.20 3.43 6.45
CA GLU A 49 -8.43 3.54 7.70
C GLU A 49 -7.97 2.17 8.21
N MET A 50 -8.87 1.18 8.24
CA MET A 50 -8.51 -0.18 8.65
C MET A 50 -7.48 -0.80 7.68
N GLY A 51 -7.67 -0.62 6.38
CA GLY A 51 -6.73 -1.13 5.38
C GLY A 51 -5.34 -0.52 5.49
N VAL A 52 -5.24 0.78 5.85
CA VAL A 52 -3.94 1.44 6.07
C VAL A 52 -3.29 0.90 7.35
N ALA A 53 -4.07 0.71 8.42
CA ALA A 53 -3.56 0.12 9.65
C ALA A 53 -3.04 -1.32 9.43
N ASP A 54 -3.75 -2.13 8.65
CA ASP A 54 -3.31 -3.49 8.31
C ASP A 54 -2.03 -3.49 7.46
N LEU A 55 -1.92 -2.57 6.49
CA LEU A 55 -0.70 -2.40 5.68
C LEU A 55 0.49 -1.97 6.54
N GLU A 56 0.28 -1.02 7.47
CA GLU A 56 1.33 -0.55 8.38
C GLU A 56 1.80 -1.68 9.31
N GLN A 57 0.87 -2.45 9.87
CA GLN A 57 1.20 -3.60 10.71
C GLN A 57 2.01 -4.64 9.94
N PHE A 58 1.59 -4.99 8.72
CA PHE A 58 2.32 -5.91 7.85
C PHE A 58 3.72 -5.40 7.50
N TRP A 59 3.83 -4.11 7.16
CA TRP A 59 5.09 -3.47 6.82
C TRP A 59 6.12 -3.61 7.95
N VAL A 60 5.72 -3.29 9.18
CA VAL A 60 6.60 -3.36 10.34
C VAL A 60 7.05 -4.79 10.66
N THR A 61 6.19 -5.79 10.43
CA THR A 61 6.51 -7.18 10.82
C THR A 61 7.22 -7.99 9.75
N SER A 62 7.01 -7.68 8.48
CA SER A 62 7.28 -8.63 7.39
C SER A 62 8.17 -8.07 6.28
N VAL A 63 8.26 -6.75 6.13
CA VAL A 63 9.02 -6.13 5.05
C VAL A 63 10.41 -5.72 5.57
N ASN A 64 11.45 -6.05 4.80
CA ASN A 64 12.81 -5.63 5.16
C ASN A 64 12.91 -4.10 5.13
N TRP A 65 13.25 -3.50 6.27
CA TRP A 65 13.31 -2.04 6.46
C TRP A 65 14.16 -1.31 5.40
N CYS A 66 15.29 -1.90 4.99
CA CYS A 66 16.20 -1.27 4.03
C CYS A 66 15.81 -1.50 2.56
N SER A 67 14.72 -2.22 2.29
CA SER A 67 14.26 -2.51 0.92
C SER A 67 13.63 -1.29 0.24
N GLU A 68 13.56 -1.34 -1.09
CA GLU A 68 12.82 -0.34 -1.87
C GLU A 68 11.32 -0.40 -1.57
N LEU A 69 10.77 -1.61 -1.41
CA LEU A 69 9.38 -1.84 -1.02
C LEU A 69 9.02 -1.14 0.30
N SER A 70 9.91 -1.18 1.29
CA SER A 70 9.71 -0.50 2.57
C SER A 70 9.52 1.02 2.39
N LYS A 71 10.35 1.65 1.55
CA LYS A 71 10.27 3.09 1.27
C LYS A 71 8.99 3.46 0.53
N ASP A 72 8.58 2.61 -0.42
CA ASP A 72 7.35 2.81 -1.19
C ASP A 72 6.11 2.72 -0.27
N ILE A 73 6.08 1.76 0.66
CA ILE A 73 5.00 1.63 1.65
C ILE A 73 4.99 2.81 2.63
N GLU A 74 6.16 3.19 3.16
CA GLU A 74 6.31 4.32 4.09
C GLU A 74 5.75 5.62 3.50
N LYS A 75 6.06 5.89 2.23
CA LYS A 75 5.55 7.06 1.51
C LYS A 75 4.02 7.08 1.44
N ILE A 76 3.38 5.94 1.17
CA ILE A 76 1.91 5.84 1.13
C ILE A 76 1.30 6.13 2.50
N ILE A 77 1.90 5.61 3.59
CA ILE A 77 1.43 5.84 4.96
C ILE A 77 1.55 7.32 5.34
N ILE A 78 2.67 7.97 4.99
CA ILE A 78 2.87 9.42 5.22
C ILE A 78 1.79 10.22 4.49
N LEU A 79 1.58 9.96 3.19
CA LEU A 79 0.58 10.65 2.39
C LEU A 79 -0.84 10.48 2.95
N TYR A 80 -1.17 9.30 3.47
CA TYR A 80 -2.46 9.07 4.13
C TYR A 80 -2.62 9.91 5.41
N ARG A 81 -1.58 10.02 6.22
CA ARG A 81 -1.61 10.78 7.48
C ARG A 81 -1.69 12.29 7.24
N GLU A 82 -1.08 12.80 6.18
CA GLU A 82 -1.11 14.22 5.84
C GLU A 82 -2.46 14.69 5.29
N GLN A 83 -3.27 13.78 4.75
CA GLN A 83 -4.61 14.08 4.22
C GLN A 83 -5.77 13.77 5.20
N SER A 84 -5.49 13.12 6.33
CA SER A 84 -6.47 12.74 7.37
C SER A 84 -6.69 13.85 8.39
#